data_AF-A0A7K9RNZ7-F1
#
_entry.id   AF-A0A7K9RNZ7-F1
#
_cell.length_a   1.000
_cell.length_b   1.000
_cell.length_c   1.000
_cell.angle_alpha   90.00
_cell.angle_beta   90.00
_cell.angle_gamma   90.00
#
_symmetry.space_group_name_H-M   'P 1'
#
loop_
_entity.id
_entity.type
_entity.pdbx_description
1 polymer ?
#
loop_
_entity_poly.entity_id
_entity_poly.type
_entity_poly.pdbx_seq_one_letter_code
_entity_poly.pdbx_strand_id
1 'polypeptide(L)'
;QLKVGVKQAVELKAMDSGGTSDPYVIVYLTSDRRKRYETKVYRKTLNPIFNESFTFQVPQAEVSESTLVMQIYDFNRFSKHDIIGEVRLPLASVDLQHVIEQWSDLAVASKVEEEHLGEICFSLRYVPSTGKLTVVILEARQLKRMDSNGLSDPFVKVHLILNRRKWKKKRTSVKKNTLSPYFNEVFVFEVPFNQIQNVDVVISVWDHDKVTKNEPIGKLFLGCRATGNQLRHWSDMLSNPRRPLAQWHILQPPEVVDKALGLKSHLKLPLNSR
;
A
#
# COMPACT_ATOMS: atom_id res chain seq x y z
N GLN A 1 22.04 -12.17 -1.69
CA GLN A 1 21.37 -12.55 -0.43
C GLN A 1 21.72 -11.51 0.61
N LEU A 2 20.77 -11.07 1.42
CA LEU A 2 21.01 -10.11 2.51
C LEU A 2 20.94 -10.85 3.84
N LYS A 3 22.02 -10.86 4.62
CA LYS A 3 22.07 -11.45 5.96
C LYS A 3 21.98 -10.32 6.99
N VAL A 4 20.99 -10.41 7.88
CA VAL A 4 20.73 -9.41 8.93
C VAL A 4 20.96 -10.06 10.29
N GLY A 5 21.81 -9.46 11.11
CA GLY A 5 22.06 -9.90 12.48
C GLY A 5 21.37 -8.99 13.49
N VAL A 6 20.66 -9.58 14.45
CA VAL A 6 20.14 -8.89 15.64
C VAL A 6 20.99 -9.33 16.83
N LYS A 7 21.85 -8.44 17.32
CA LYS A 7 22.82 -8.77 18.37
C LYS A 7 22.26 -8.56 19.76
N GLN A 8 22.00 -7.32 20.13
CA GLN A 8 21.55 -6.97 21.47
C GLN A 8 20.83 -5.61 21.46
N ALA A 9 20.09 -5.33 22.52
CA ALA A 9 19.58 -4.00 22.83
C ALA A 9 19.98 -3.63 24.26
N VAL A 10 20.06 -2.33 24.54
CA VAL A 10 20.37 -1.80 25.87
C VAL A 10 19.37 -0.72 26.24
N GLU A 11 19.16 -0.54 27.53
CA GLU A 11 18.33 0.53 28.10
C GLU A 11 16.92 0.60 27.50
N LEU A 12 16.31 -0.55 27.24
CA LEU A 12 14.94 -0.61 26.75
C LEU A 12 13.97 0.00 27.76
N LYS A 13 12.87 0.55 27.25
CA LYS A 13 11.77 1.03 28.08
C LYS A 13 11.11 -0.15 28.79
N ALA A 14 10.90 -0.03 30.10
CA ALA A 14 10.07 -0.94 30.89
C ALA A 14 8.60 -0.76 30.52
N MET A 15 7.99 -1.82 30.00
CA MET A 15 6.57 -1.85 29.59
C MET A 15 5.71 -2.60 30.60
N ASP A 16 6.30 -3.55 31.33
CA ASP A 16 5.61 -4.29 32.39
C ASP A 16 5.55 -3.51 33.70
N SER A 17 4.52 -3.79 34.51
CA SER A 17 4.39 -3.27 35.88
C SER A 17 5.53 -3.67 36.81
N GLY A 18 6.30 -4.71 36.45
CA GLY A 18 7.48 -5.16 37.18
C GLY A 18 8.74 -4.33 36.96
N GLY A 19 8.68 -3.25 36.18
CA GLY A 19 9.84 -2.40 35.88
C GLY A 19 10.80 -3.01 34.86
N THR A 20 10.37 -4.04 34.13
CA THR A 20 11.11 -4.71 33.06
C THR A 20 10.24 -4.81 31.80
N SER A 21 10.74 -5.53 30.79
CA SER A 21 9.98 -5.94 29.60
C SER A 21 10.37 -7.38 29.25
N ASP A 22 9.57 -8.03 28.40
CA ASP A 22 9.84 -9.31 27.77
C ASP A 22 10.19 -9.12 26.27
N PRO A 23 11.35 -8.51 25.93
CA PRO A 23 11.63 -8.07 24.57
C PRO A 23 11.83 -9.21 23.55
N TYR A 24 11.32 -8.99 22.34
CA TYR A 24 11.67 -9.71 21.11
C TYR A 24 11.65 -8.76 19.92
N VAL A 25 12.34 -9.12 18.84
CA VAL A 25 12.50 -8.28 17.65
C VAL A 25 11.81 -8.92 16.45
N ILE A 26 10.97 -8.15 15.77
CA ILE A 26 10.44 -8.48 14.45
C ILE A 26 11.31 -7.81 13.39
N VAL A 27 11.81 -8.58 12.43
CA VAL A 27 12.68 -8.13 11.34
C VAL A 27 12.02 -8.40 10.00
N TYR A 28 11.88 -7.38 9.16
CA TYR A 28 11.30 -7.53 7.83
C TYR A 28 11.80 -6.44 6.86
N LEU A 29 11.54 -6.61 5.56
CA LEU A 29 11.83 -5.62 4.52
C LEU A 29 10.55 -4.96 4.02
N THR A 30 10.59 -3.65 3.75
CA THR A 30 9.42 -2.93 3.22
C THR A 30 8.96 -3.42 1.84
N SER A 31 9.87 -3.99 1.04
CA SER A 31 9.57 -4.60 -0.27
C SER A 31 8.82 -5.92 -0.18
N ASP A 32 8.97 -6.66 0.93
CA ASP A 32 8.26 -7.91 1.18
C ASP A 32 7.87 -8.02 2.67
N ARG A 33 6.78 -7.34 3.02
CA ARG A 33 6.23 -7.35 4.38
C ARG A 33 5.60 -8.69 4.79
N ARG A 34 5.37 -9.62 3.85
CA ARG A 34 4.86 -10.96 4.16
C ARG A 34 5.94 -11.80 4.82
N LYS A 35 7.20 -11.58 4.43
CA LYS A 35 8.35 -12.27 4.98
C LYS A 35 8.90 -11.53 6.19
N ARG A 36 8.41 -11.90 7.37
CA ARG A 36 8.89 -11.43 8.67
C ARG A 36 9.59 -12.55 9.43
N TYR A 37 10.62 -12.17 10.16
CA TYR A 37 11.32 -13.03 11.11
C TYR A 37 11.15 -12.47 12.51
N GLU A 38 11.18 -13.35 13.50
CA GLU A 38 11.05 -12.98 14.91
C GLU A 38 12.20 -13.64 15.68
N THR A 39 12.82 -12.89 16.59
CA THR A 39 13.74 -13.46 17.57
C THR A 39 12.97 -14.23 18.63
N LYS A 40 13.70 -14.97 19.47
CA LYS A 40 13.15 -15.48 20.72
C LYS A 40 12.75 -14.32 21.64
N VAL A 41 11.82 -14.61 22.54
CA VAL A 41 11.41 -13.71 23.63
C VAL A 41 12.37 -13.89 24.80
N TYR A 42 12.92 -12.78 25.28
CA TYR A 42 13.80 -12.75 26.44
C TYR A 42 13.05 -12.14 27.62
N ARG A 43 12.90 -12.89 28.71
CA ARG A 43 12.03 -12.47 29.82
C ARG A 43 12.71 -11.51 30.78
N LYS A 44 11.95 -10.53 31.27
CA LYS A 44 12.29 -9.63 32.37
C LYS A 44 13.67 -8.99 32.22
N THR A 45 13.94 -8.40 31.06
CA THR A 45 15.21 -7.75 30.78
C THR A 45 15.03 -6.48 29.96
N LEU A 46 15.81 -5.46 30.29
CA LEU A 46 15.92 -4.23 29.50
C LEU A 46 17.19 -4.22 28.63
N ASN A 47 18.02 -5.26 28.74
CA ASN A 47 19.29 -5.41 28.02
C ASN A 47 19.42 -6.81 27.40
N PRO A 48 18.52 -7.21 26.49
CA PRO A 48 18.54 -8.55 25.89
C PRO A 48 19.73 -8.75 24.95
N ILE A 49 20.33 -9.95 24.99
CA ILE A 49 21.35 -10.42 24.04
C ILE A 49 20.71 -11.50 23.17
N PHE A 50 20.33 -11.13 21.95
CA PHE A 50 19.66 -11.99 20.97
C PHE A 50 20.65 -12.91 20.25
N ASN A 51 21.67 -12.32 19.60
CA ASN A 51 22.62 -13.00 18.72
C ASN A 51 21.98 -13.91 17.67
N GLU A 52 20.91 -13.43 17.03
CA GLU A 52 20.18 -14.15 15.99
C GLU A 52 20.50 -13.58 14.60
N SER A 53 20.37 -14.40 13.55
CA SER A 53 20.65 -14.00 12.17
C SER A 53 19.58 -14.51 11.21
N PHE A 54 19.16 -13.64 10.29
CA PHE A 54 18.10 -13.90 9.33
C PHE A 54 18.60 -13.64 7.91
N THR A 55 18.07 -14.40 6.94
CA THR A 55 18.48 -14.30 5.53
C THR A 55 17.31 -13.92 4.64
N PHE A 56 17.43 -12.78 3.97
CA PHE A 56 16.48 -12.30 2.98
C PHE A 56 16.98 -12.58 1.56
N GLN A 57 16.06 -13.04 0.71
CA GLN A 57 16.28 -13.18 -0.72
C GLN A 57 15.68 -11.94 -1.37
N VAL A 58 16.51 -10.94 -1.65
CA VAL A 58 16.10 -9.64 -2.21
C VAL A 58 16.61 -9.56 -3.65
N PRO A 59 15.73 -9.38 -4.66
CA PRO A 59 16.16 -9.08 -6.01
C PRO A 59 16.98 -7.78 -6.05
N GLN A 60 18.07 -7.75 -6.82
CA GLN A 60 18.97 -6.59 -6.86
C GLN A 60 18.25 -5.27 -7.23
N ALA A 61 17.26 -5.35 -8.11
CA ALA A 61 16.45 -4.20 -8.52
C ALA A 61 15.61 -3.60 -7.38
N GLU A 62 15.26 -4.38 -6.35
CA GLU A 62 14.43 -3.94 -5.24
C GLU A 62 15.26 -3.40 -4.07
N VAL A 63 16.58 -3.63 -4.06
CA VAL A 63 17.45 -3.27 -2.93
C VAL A 63 17.41 -1.76 -2.67
N SER A 64 17.53 -0.93 -3.70
CA SER A 64 17.53 0.53 -3.55
C SER A 64 16.19 1.12 -3.07
N GLU A 65 15.09 0.41 -3.27
CA GLU A 65 13.76 0.84 -2.83
C GLU A 65 13.35 0.19 -1.50
N SER A 66 14.17 -0.72 -0.98
CA SER A 66 13.89 -1.48 0.24
C SER A 66 14.45 -0.79 1.49
N THR A 67 13.68 -0.84 2.57
CA THR A 67 14.12 -0.46 3.92
C THR A 67 14.05 -1.69 4.81
N LEU A 68 15.13 -1.96 5.54
CA LEU A 68 15.15 -2.93 6.62
C LEU A 68 14.50 -2.32 7.85
N VAL A 69 13.51 -3.00 8.40
CA VAL A 69 12.82 -2.58 9.62
C VAL A 69 13.05 -3.63 10.69
N MET A 70 13.50 -3.16 11.86
CA MET A 70 13.62 -3.95 13.08
C MET A 70 12.76 -3.30 14.16
N GLN A 71 11.71 -3.97 14.59
CA GLN A 71 10.79 -3.49 15.61
C GLN A 71 10.97 -4.30 16.88
N ILE A 72 11.22 -3.62 18.01
CA ILE A 72 11.32 -4.28 19.31
C ILE A 72 9.96 -4.20 19.99
N TYR A 73 9.43 -5.36 20.33
CA TYR A 73 8.16 -5.52 21.03
C TYR A 73 8.39 -6.08 22.43
N ASP A 74 7.52 -5.68 23.34
CA ASP A 74 7.30 -6.32 24.62
C ASP A 74 6.25 -7.42 24.48
N PHE A 75 6.63 -8.66 24.83
CA PHE A 75 5.71 -9.80 24.75
C PHE A 75 4.72 -9.78 25.91
N ASN A 76 3.43 -9.82 25.58
CA ASN A 76 2.35 -9.83 26.56
C ASN A 76 1.53 -11.12 26.44
N ARG A 77 1.43 -11.91 27.53
CA ARG A 77 0.75 -13.22 27.49
C ARG A 77 -0.78 -13.13 27.28
N PHE A 78 -1.40 -12.06 27.78
CA PHE A 78 -2.86 -11.94 27.85
C PHE A 78 -3.41 -10.67 27.19
N SER A 79 -2.56 -9.87 26.55
CA SER A 79 -2.92 -8.61 25.89
C SER A 79 -2.14 -8.47 24.58
N LYS A 80 -2.48 -7.43 23.80
CA LYS A 80 -1.70 -7.09 22.61
C LYS A 80 -0.28 -6.70 23.04
N HIS A 81 0.71 -7.18 22.30
CA HIS A 81 2.11 -6.86 22.54
C HIS A 81 2.35 -5.37 22.27
N ASP A 82 3.13 -4.74 23.14
CA ASP A 82 3.43 -3.32 23.07
C ASP A 82 4.72 -3.08 22.27
N ILE A 83 4.69 -2.14 21.33
CA ILE A 83 5.91 -1.76 20.62
C ILE A 83 6.75 -0.84 21.50
N ILE A 84 8.00 -1.23 21.75
CA ILE A 84 8.98 -0.43 22.50
C ILE A 84 9.57 0.65 21.59
N GLY A 85 9.95 0.27 20.37
CA GLY A 85 10.52 1.17 19.37
C GLY A 85 10.94 0.45 18.10
N GLU A 86 11.45 1.21 17.13
CA GLU A 86 11.89 0.65 15.85
C GLU A 86 13.17 1.28 15.31
N VAL A 87 13.88 0.52 14.48
CA VAL A 87 14.98 0.98 13.64
C VAL A 87 14.59 0.76 12.19
N ARG A 88 14.77 1.80 11.37
CA ARG A 88 14.56 1.77 9.92
C ARG A 88 15.87 2.10 9.22
N LEU A 89 16.32 1.20 8.36
CA LEU A 89 17.57 1.33 7.62
C LEU A 89 17.29 1.22 6.11
N PRO A 90 17.22 2.35 5.38
CA PRO A 90 17.11 2.34 3.93
C PRO A 90 18.31 1.62 3.33
N LEU A 91 18.10 0.55 2.56
CA LEU A 91 19.22 -0.24 2.04
C LEU A 91 20.03 0.52 0.97
N ALA A 92 19.43 1.53 0.33
CA ALA A 92 20.13 2.43 -0.58
C ALA A 92 21.24 3.26 0.10
N SER A 93 21.15 3.50 1.41
CA SER A 93 22.16 4.26 2.16
C SER A 93 23.23 3.38 2.80
N VAL A 94 23.24 2.08 2.49
CA VAL A 94 24.11 1.10 3.11
C VAL A 94 25.04 0.51 2.05
N ASP A 95 26.34 0.48 2.33
CA ASP A 95 27.29 -0.26 1.49
C ASP A 95 27.21 -1.76 1.80
N LEU A 96 26.38 -2.47 1.04
CA LEU A 96 26.14 -3.90 1.22
C LEU A 96 27.32 -4.79 0.76
N GLN A 97 28.42 -4.23 0.26
CA GLN A 97 29.61 -5.01 -0.10
C GLN A 97 30.43 -5.40 1.14
N HIS A 98 30.26 -4.67 2.24
CA HIS A 98 30.99 -4.87 3.48
C HIS A 98 30.08 -5.32 4.61
N VAL A 99 30.63 -6.06 5.58
CA VAL A 99 29.92 -6.39 6.81
C VAL A 99 29.82 -5.13 7.65
N ILE A 100 28.60 -4.67 7.91
CA ILE A 100 28.33 -3.49 8.72
C ILE A 100 27.78 -3.94 10.07
N GLU A 101 28.38 -3.44 11.14
CA GLU A 101 27.95 -3.63 12.51
C GLU A 101 27.92 -2.28 13.20
N GLN A 102 26.74 -1.86 13.63
CA GLN A 102 26.54 -0.56 14.25
C GLN A 102 25.39 -0.58 15.25
N TRP A 103 25.46 0.31 16.23
CA TRP A 103 24.35 0.65 17.10
C TRP A 103 23.41 1.63 16.41
N SER A 104 22.12 1.54 16.75
CA SER A 104 21.10 2.48 16.29
C SER A 104 20.15 2.78 17.45
N ASP A 105 19.81 4.07 17.62
CA ASP A 105 18.79 4.47 18.57
C ASP A 105 17.40 4.01 18.12
N LEU A 106 16.54 3.66 19.09
CA LEU A 106 15.16 3.29 18.82
C LEU A 106 14.32 4.56 18.59
N ALA A 107 13.72 4.65 17.41
CA ALA A 107 12.70 5.64 17.13
C ALA A 107 11.34 5.21 17.70
N VAL A 108 10.47 6.18 17.97
CA VAL A 108 9.06 5.91 18.29
C VAL A 108 8.42 5.26 17.07
N ALA A 109 7.93 4.04 17.23
CA ALA A 109 7.33 3.33 16.12
C ALA A 109 6.05 4.02 15.63
N SER A 110 5.94 4.17 14.31
CA SER A 110 4.73 4.72 13.71
C SER A 110 3.56 3.77 13.95
N LYS A 111 2.51 4.24 14.64
CA LYS A 111 1.32 3.42 14.98
C LYS A 111 0.56 2.92 13.75
N VAL A 112 0.82 3.50 12.58
CA VAL A 112 0.26 3.08 11.29
C VAL A 112 1.41 3.12 10.29
N GLU A 113 1.94 1.95 9.94
CA GLU A 113 2.75 1.84 8.73
C GLU A 113 1.82 1.94 7.55
N GLU A 114 1.74 3.14 6.95
CA GLU A 114 1.03 3.35 5.70
C GLU A 114 1.52 2.31 4.69
N GLU A 115 0.66 1.35 4.36
CA GLU A 115 0.95 0.40 3.30
C GLU A 115 1.07 1.20 2.00
N HIS A 116 2.27 1.28 1.44
CA HIS A 116 2.46 1.82 0.10
C HIS A 116 1.90 0.82 -0.91
N LEU A 117 0.73 1.14 -1.48
CA LEU A 117 0.05 0.29 -2.46
C LEU A 117 0.51 0.56 -3.90
N GLY A 118 1.36 1.56 -4.08
CA GLY A 118 1.86 2.06 -5.36
C GLY A 118 1.18 3.34 -5.83
N GLU A 119 1.62 3.80 -6.99
CA GLU A 119 1.13 5.02 -7.63
C GLU A 119 0.61 4.72 -9.03
N ILE A 120 -0.38 5.47 -9.48
CA ILE A 120 -0.94 5.38 -10.83
C ILE A 120 -0.99 6.74 -11.51
N CYS A 121 -0.55 6.77 -12.76
CA CYS A 121 -0.65 7.91 -13.66
C CYS A 121 -1.79 7.70 -14.65
N PHE A 122 -2.69 8.68 -14.73
CA PHE A 122 -3.75 8.71 -15.72
C PHE A 122 -4.08 10.13 -16.11
N SER A 123 -4.70 10.30 -17.28
CA SER A 123 -5.20 11.59 -17.72
C SER A 123 -6.72 11.66 -17.75
N LEU A 124 -7.22 12.86 -17.46
CA LEU A 124 -8.62 13.19 -17.54
C LEU A 124 -8.86 14.32 -18.55
N ARG A 125 -9.95 14.19 -19.30
CA ARG A 125 -10.42 15.24 -20.21
C ARG A 125 -11.94 15.21 -20.26
N TYR A 126 -12.56 16.37 -20.10
CA TYR A 126 -14.00 16.51 -20.26
C TYR A 126 -14.34 17.53 -21.35
N VAL A 127 -15.33 17.20 -22.18
CA VAL A 127 -15.86 18.06 -23.24
C VAL A 127 -17.35 18.31 -22.98
N PRO A 128 -17.71 19.44 -22.35
CA PRO A 128 -19.10 19.73 -21.96
C PRO A 128 -20.10 19.67 -23.12
N SER A 129 -19.74 20.19 -24.30
CA SER A 129 -20.62 20.24 -25.47
C SER A 129 -21.07 18.88 -26.00
N THR A 130 -20.30 17.83 -25.73
CA THR A 130 -20.62 16.46 -26.16
C THR A 130 -20.87 15.52 -24.98
N GLY A 131 -20.75 16.01 -23.75
CA GLY A 131 -20.79 15.19 -22.55
C GLY A 131 -19.75 14.07 -22.52
N LYS A 132 -18.61 14.22 -23.20
CA LYS A 132 -17.59 13.15 -23.28
C LYS A 132 -16.55 13.33 -22.18
N LEU A 133 -16.49 12.36 -21.27
CA LEU A 133 -15.43 12.18 -20.28
C LEU A 133 -14.46 11.12 -20.79
N THR A 134 -13.22 11.52 -21.06
CA THR A 134 -12.13 10.62 -21.47
C THR A 134 -11.19 10.41 -20.30
N VAL A 135 -10.92 9.14 -20.00
CA VAL A 135 -9.96 8.68 -18.99
C VAL A 135 -8.90 7.86 -19.72
N VAL A 136 -7.65 8.30 -19.69
CA VAL A 136 -6.53 7.52 -20.26
C VAL A 136 -5.70 6.95 -19.12
N ILE A 137 -5.68 5.64 -18.98
CA ILE A 137 -4.80 4.97 -18.01
C ILE A 137 -3.42 4.85 -18.65
N LEU A 138 -2.43 5.56 -18.10
CA LEU A 138 -1.09 5.64 -18.70
C LEU A 138 -0.21 4.52 -18.15
N GLU A 139 0.15 4.58 -16.88
CA GLU A 139 1.07 3.64 -16.23
C GLU A 139 0.87 3.63 -14.72
N ALA A 140 1.45 2.63 -14.06
CA ALA A 140 1.58 2.59 -12.60
C ALA A 140 3.01 2.22 -12.23
N ARG A 141 3.41 2.51 -10.99
CA ARG A 141 4.75 2.18 -10.48
C ARG A 141 4.68 1.80 -9.00
N GLN A 142 5.68 1.03 -8.57
CA GLN A 142 5.86 0.62 -7.18
C GLN A 142 4.59 -0.03 -6.59
N LEU A 143 3.86 -0.79 -7.43
CA LEU A 143 2.66 -1.50 -6.98
C LEU A 143 3.02 -2.53 -5.89
N LYS A 144 2.10 -2.72 -4.94
CA LYS A 144 2.26 -3.77 -3.93
C LYS A 144 2.27 -5.15 -4.60
N ARG A 145 3.26 -5.96 -4.22
CA ARG A 145 3.37 -7.37 -4.62
C ARG A 145 2.24 -8.20 -4.01
N MET A 146 1.48 -8.87 -4.85
CA MET A 146 0.34 -9.69 -4.45
C MET A 146 0.59 -11.19 -4.57
N ASP A 147 1.46 -11.63 -5.49
CA ASP A 147 1.79 -13.04 -5.69
C ASP A 147 2.94 -13.53 -4.80
N SER A 148 2.82 -14.75 -4.27
CA SER A 148 3.89 -15.39 -3.47
C SER A 148 5.07 -15.88 -4.32
N ASN A 149 4.83 -16.27 -5.58
CA ASN A 149 5.83 -16.85 -6.50
C ASN A 149 6.11 -15.98 -7.74
N GLY A 150 5.65 -14.73 -7.74
CA GLY A 150 5.75 -13.77 -8.86
C GLY A 150 5.67 -12.34 -8.34
N LEU A 151 5.62 -11.35 -9.23
CA LEU A 151 5.36 -9.96 -8.83
C LEU A 151 3.85 -9.74 -8.65
N SER A 152 3.19 -9.22 -9.67
CA SER A 152 1.74 -9.11 -9.81
C SER A 152 1.41 -9.09 -11.31
N ASP A 153 0.19 -9.43 -11.65
CA ASP A 153 -0.41 -9.35 -12.98
C ASP A 153 -1.42 -8.17 -13.03
N PRO A 154 -0.97 -6.90 -12.94
CA PRO A 154 -1.86 -5.77 -12.75
C PRO A 154 -2.78 -5.46 -13.94
N PHE A 155 -4.02 -5.08 -13.61
CA PHE A 155 -4.97 -4.43 -14.51
C PHE A 155 -5.81 -3.39 -13.78
N VAL A 156 -6.33 -2.41 -14.50
CA VAL A 156 -7.06 -1.27 -13.94
C VAL A 156 -8.53 -1.36 -14.30
N LYS A 157 -9.41 -1.18 -13.32
CA LYS A 157 -10.86 -0.98 -13.53
C LYS A 157 -11.21 0.48 -13.30
N VAL A 158 -11.86 1.09 -14.30
CA VAL A 158 -12.44 2.44 -14.22
C VAL A 158 -13.96 2.30 -14.07
N HIS A 159 -14.48 2.74 -12.94
CA HIS A 159 -15.92 2.74 -12.65
C HIS A 159 -16.44 4.16 -12.49
N LEU A 160 -17.54 4.48 -13.16
CA LEU A 160 -18.33 5.67 -12.84
C LEU A 160 -19.37 5.32 -11.79
N ILE A 161 -19.45 6.16 -10.77
CA ILE A 161 -20.52 6.15 -9.77
C ILE A 161 -21.31 7.42 -9.97
N LEU A 162 -22.63 7.31 -10.08
CA LEU A 162 -23.55 8.44 -10.17
C LEU A 162 -24.48 8.37 -8.97
N ASN A 163 -24.59 9.44 -8.19
CA ASN A 163 -25.46 9.48 -7.00
C ASN A 163 -25.24 8.29 -6.06
N ARG A 164 -23.97 7.93 -5.80
CA ARG A 164 -23.55 6.78 -4.96
C ARG A 164 -23.99 5.40 -5.47
N ARG A 165 -24.44 5.30 -6.73
CA ARG A 165 -24.76 4.03 -7.38
C ARG A 165 -23.78 3.74 -8.51
N LYS A 166 -23.32 2.49 -8.60
CA LYS A 166 -22.46 2.04 -9.71
C LYS A 166 -23.20 2.26 -11.02
N TRP A 167 -22.53 2.86 -12.00
CA TRP A 167 -23.15 3.23 -13.28
C TRP A 167 -22.47 2.56 -14.47
N LYS A 168 -21.26 3.01 -14.84
CA LYS A 168 -20.51 2.48 -16.00
C LYS A 168 -19.20 1.88 -15.54
N LYS A 169 -18.71 0.85 -16.25
CA LYS A 169 -17.47 0.15 -15.91
C LYS A 169 -16.68 -0.20 -17.18
N LYS A 170 -15.38 0.05 -17.16
CA LYS A 170 -14.41 -0.45 -18.15
C LYS A 170 -13.17 -0.98 -17.44
N ARG A 171 -12.35 -1.77 -18.12
CA ARG A 171 -11.09 -2.30 -17.60
C ARG A 171 -10.02 -2.32 -18.68
N THR A 172 -8.76 -2.24 -18.26
CA THR A 172 -7.60 -2.39 -19.14
C THR A 172 -7.32 -3.84 -19.49
N SER A 173 -6.37 -4.05 -20.40
CA SER A 173 -5.64 -5.31 -20.50
C SER A 173 -4.86 -5.62 -19.21
N VAL A 174 -4.53 -6.89 -19.01
CA VAL A 174 -3.68 -7.38 -17.93
C VAL A 174 -2.22 -7.30 -18.36
N LYS A 175 -1.35 -6.73 -17.53
CA LYS A 175 0.10 -6.74 -17.72
C LYS A 175 0.68 -7.79 -16.79
N LYS A 176 1.48 -8.72 -17.32
CA LYS A 176 1.96 -9.87 -16.55
C LYS A 176 3.25 -9.57 -15.81
N ASN A 177 3.38 -10.09 -14.59
CA ASN A 177 4.58 -10.15 -13.77
C ASN A 177 5.34 -8.82 -13.72
N THR A 178 4.68 -7.74 -13.30
CA THR A 178 5.26 -6.40 -13.19
C THR A 178 4.62 -5.58 -12.07
N LEU A 179 5.44 -4.79 -11.36
CA LEU A 179 4.98 -3.78 -10.39
C LEU A 179 4.98 -2.35 -10.99
N SER A 180 5.44 -2.21 -12.24
CA SER A 180 5.48 -0.95 -12.98
C SER A 180 4.88 -1.10 -14.38
N PRO A 181 3.56 -1.38 -14.48
CA PRO A 181 2.90 -1.63 -15.76
C PRO A 181 2.70 -0.36 -16.60
N TYR A 182 2.95 -0.46 -17.91
CA TYR A 182 2.55 0.53 -18.90
C TYR A 182 1.29 0.07 -19.65
N PHE A 183 0.22 0.87 -19.60
CA PHE A 183 -1.09 0.57 -20.20
C PHE A 183 -1.33 1.38 -21.47
N ASN A 184 -1.33 2.71 -21.36
CA ASN A 184 -1.74 3.67 -22.39
C ASN A 184 -3.09 3.33 -23.06
N GLU A 185 -4.11 3.06 -22.23
CA GLU A 185 -5.44 2.63 -22.69
C GLU A 185 -6.50 3.71 -22.46
N VAL A 186 -7.31 3.97 -23.49
CA VAL A 186 -8.29 5.07 -23.52
C VAL A 186 -9.70 4.56 -23.24
N PHE A 187 -10.38 5.20 -22.29
CA PHE A 187 -11.78 4.96 -21.98
C PHE A 187 -12.60 6.23 -22.18
N VAL A 188 -13.67 6.14 -22.94
CA VAL A 188 -14.63 7.24 -23.14
C VAL A 188 -15.95 6.87 -22.50
N PHE A 189 -16.48 7.81 -21.71
CA PHE A 189 -17.79 7.72 -21.08
C PHE A 189 -18.64 8.94 -21.46
N GLU A 190 -19.91 8.69 -21.73
CA GLU A 190 -20.90 9.74 -21.89
C GLU A 190 -21.45 10.13 -20.52
N VAL A 191 -21.19 11.37 -20.13
CA VAL A 191 -21.59 12.03 -18.89
C VAL A 191 -22.14 13.42 -19.26
N PRO A 192 -23.47 13.58 -19.31
CA PRO A 192 -24.11 14.88 -19.49
C PRO A 192 -23.60 15.94 -18.51
N PHE A 193 -23.52 17.20 -18.95
CA PHE A 193 -22.98 18.29 -18.14
C PHE A 193 -23.73 18.48 -16.82
N ASN A 194 -25.07 18.34 -16.83
CA ASN A 194 -25.89 18.43 -15.62
C ASN A 194 -25.65 17.29 -14.61
N GLN A 195 -24.97 16.21 -15.00
CA GLN A 195 -24.65 15.07 -14.14
C GLN A 195 -23.21 15.10 -13.60
N ILE A 196 -22.29 15.86 -14.23
CA ILE A 196 -20.85 15.77 -13.95
C ILE A 196 -20.49 16.03 -12.48
N GLN A 197 -21.22 16.92 -11.80
CA GLN A 197 -20.98 17.26 -10.39
C GLN A 197 -21.35 16.11 -9.43
N ASN A 198 -22.19 15.17 -9.88
CA ASN A 198 -22.67 14.03 -9.10
C ASN A 198 -21.98 12.71 -9.49
N VAL A 199 -20.99 12.78 -10.40
CA VAL A 199 -20.20 11.63 -10.84
C VAL A 199 -18.92 11.55 -10.04
N ASP A 200 -18.60 10.34 -9.58
CA ASP A 200 -17.28 9.98 -9.12
C ASP A 200 -16.65 8.98 -10.10
N VAL A 201 -15.40 9.24 -10.51
CA VAL A 201 -14.57 8.31 -11.26
C VAL A 201 -13.73 7.53 -10.28
N VAL A 202 -13.96 6.23 -10.21
CA VAL A 202 -13.23 5.33 -9.35
C VAL A 202 -12.23 4.53 -10.17
N ILE A 203 -10.96 4.68 -9.84
CA ILE A 203 -9.85 3.95 -10.45
C ILE A 203 -9.35 2.94 -9.43
N SER A 204 -9.33 1.67 -9.82
CA SER A 204 -8.87 0.58 -8.95
C SER A 204 -7.90 -0.30 -9.70
N VAL A 205 -6.73 -0.55 -9.10
CA VAL A 205 -5.70 -1.46 -9.60
C VAL A 205 -5.92 -2.82 -8.94
N TRP A 206 -5.90 -3.86 -9.76
CA TRP A 206 -6.18 -5.23 -9.36
C TRP A 206 -5.07 -6.13 -9.83
N ASP A 207 -4.77 -7.13 -9.02
CA ASP A 207 -3.96 -8.26 -9.43
C ASP A 207 -4.83 -9.33 -10.11
N HIS A 208 -4.34 -9.92 -11.20
CA HIS A 208 -5.04 -10.97 -11.91
C HIS A 208 -4.45 -12.34 -11.60
N ASP A 209 -5.12 -13.06 -10.72
CA ASP A 209 -4.80 -14.45 -10.46
C ASP A 209 -5.42 -15.39 -11.50
N LYS A 210 -4.63 -16.36 -11.98
CA LYS A 210 -5.13 -17.41 -12.89
C LYS A 210 -5.95 -18.49 -12.18
N VAL A 211 -5.66 -18.73 -10.90
CA VAL A 211 -6.20 -19.87 -10.12
C VAL A 211 -7.14 -19.37 -9.02
N THR A 212 -6.74 -18.30 -8.33
CA THR A 212 -7.50 -17.66 -7.26
C THR A 212 -8.37 -16.53 -7.81
N LYS A 213 -9.10 -15.87 -6.91
CA LYS A 213 -9.93 -14.72 -7.27
C LYS A 213 -9.08 -13.46 -7.25
N ASN A 214 -9.08 -12.73 -8.37
CA ASN A 214 -8.46 -11.40 -8.49
C ASN A 214 -8.61 -10.53 -7.23
N GLU A 215 -7.48 -10.07 -6.72
CA GLU A 215 -7.39 -9.23 -5.52
C GLU A 215 -7.18 -7.75 -5.85
N PRO A 216 -7.79 -6.81 -5.11
CA PRO A 216 -7.52 -5.40 -5.31
C PRO A 216 -6.16 -5.03 -4.69
N ILE A 217 -5.28 -4.40 -5.47
CA ILE A 217 -4.02 -3.84 -4.98
C ILE A 217 -4.29 -2.53 -4.25
N GLY A 218 -5.05 -1.64 -4.88
CA GLY A 218 -5.31 -0.31 -4.35
C GLY A 218 -6.32 0.46 -5.18
N LYS A 219 -6.81 1.56 -4.64
CA LYS A 219 -7.95 2.28 -5.20
C LYS A 219 -7.85 3.78 -4.92
N LEU A 220 -8.51 4.56 -5.76
CA LEU A 220 -8.78 5.98 -5.51
C LEU A 220 -10.08 6.39 -6.22
N PHE A 221 -10.57 7.58 -5.92
CA PHE A 221 -11.66 8.19 -6.66
C PHE A 221 -11.43 9.68 -6.90
N LEU A 222 -11.98 10.18 -8.00
CA LEU A 222 -12.04 11.60 -8.34
C LEU A 222 -13.50 12.01 -8.46
N GLY A 223 -13.79 13.27 -8.19
CA GLY A 223 -15.14 13.82 -8.19
C GLY A 223 -15.22 15.05 -7.30
N CYS A 224 -16.35 15.75 -7.31
CA CYS A 224 -16.55 16.94 -6.45
C CYS A 224 -16.52 16.62 -4.94
N ARG A 225 -16.60 15.34 -4.57
CA ARG A 225 -16.54 14.85 -3.19
C ARG A 225 -15.17 14.34 -2.77
N ALA A 226 -14.20 14.32 -3.69
CA ALA A 226 -12.83 13.97 -3.37
C ALA A 226 -12.18 15.08 -2.53
N THR A 227 -10.99 14.81 -2.00
CA THR A 227 -10.18 15.79 -1.27
C THR A 227 -8.77 15.84 -1.86
N GLY A 228 -7.98 16.82 -1.44
CA GLY A 228 -6.56 16.92 -1.80
C GLY A 228 -6.30 16.86 -3.30
N ASN A 229 -5.35 15.99 -3.69
CA ASN A 229 -4.87 15.90 -5.06
C ASN A 229 -5.95 15.41 -6.04
N GLN A 230 -6.81 14.49 -5.61
CA GLN A 230 -7.88 13.94 -6.42
C GLN A 230 -8.93 15.00 -6.76
N LEU A 231 -9.28 15.86 -5.80
CA LEU A 231 -10.18 17.00 -6.04
C LEU A 231 -9.54 18.01 -6.97
N ARG A 232 -8.26 18.33 -6.77
CA ARG A 232 -7.52 19.26 -7.63
C ARG A 232 -7.50 18.79 -9.08
N HIS A 233 -7.14 17.52 -9.33
CA HIS A 233 -7.12 16.96 -10.68
C HIS A 233 -8.50 17.02 -11.36
N TRP A 234 -9.57 16.75 -10.60
CA TRP A 234 -10.94 16.86 -11.07
C TRP A 234 -11.34 18.30 -11.41
N SER A 235 -11.06 19.24 -10.52
CA SER A 235 -11.33 20.66 -10.73
C SER A 235 -10.55 21.21 -11.92
N ASP A 236 -9.26 20.88 -12.03
CA ASP A 236 -8.43 21.33 -13.14
C ASP A 236 -8.97 20.80 -14.49
N MET A 237 -9.46 19.55 -14.53
CA MET A 237 -10.12 18.99 -15.72
C MET A 237 -11.39 19.78 -16.11
N LEU A 238 -12.20 20.19 -15.13
CA LEU A 238 -13.42 20.96 -15.39
C LEU A 238 -13.12 22.40 -15.82
N SER A 239 -12.09 23.01 -15.23
CA SER A 239 -11.65 24.39 -15.54
C SER A 239 -10.90 24.48 -16.87
N ASN A 240 -10.34 23.38 -17.38
CA ASN A 240 -9.61 23.34 -18.65
C ASN A 240 -10.34 22.43 -19.66
N PRO A 241 -11.54 22.81 -20.12
CA PRO A 241 -12.32 21.97 -21.03
C PRO A 241 -11.50 21.71 -22.30
N ARG A 242 -11.51 20.45 -22.76
CA ARG A 242 -10.81 19.94 -23.95
C ARG A 242 -9.29 19.72 -23.84
N ARG A 243 -8.62 20.04 -22.73
CA ARG A 243 -7.20 19.67 -22.52
C ARG A 243 -7.10 18.40 -21.68
N PRO A 244 -6.40 17.35 -22.14
CA PRO A 244 -6.08 16.21 -21.28
C PRO A 244 -5.06 16.66 -20.23
N LEU A 245 -5.35 16.37 -18.97
CA LEU A 245 -4.45 16.62 -17.85
C LEU A 245 -4.02 15.28 -17.29
N ALA A 246 -2.71 15.01 -17.29
CA ALA A 246 -2.14 13.79 -16.75
C ALA A 246 -1.56 14.05 -15.37
N GLN A 247 -1.79 13.14 -14.42
CA GLN A 247 -1.27 13.29 -13.08
C GLN A 247 -1.07 11.95 -12.37
N TRP A 248 -0.03 11.89 -11.53
CA TRP A 248 0.22 10.80 -10.60
C TRP A 248 -0.67 10.90 -9.36
N HIS A 249 -1.16 9.74 -8.90
CA HIS A 249 -1.91 9.61 -7.66
C HIS A 249 -1.45 8.41 -6.86
N ILE A 250 -1.38 8.55 -5.55
CA ILE A 250 -1.08 7.47 -4.61
C ILE A 250 -2.33 6.61 -4.42
N LEU A 251 -2.17 5.30 -4.48
CA LEU A 251 -3.24 4.34 -4.23
C LEU A 251 -3.55 4.23 -2.74
N GLN A 252 -4.84 4.15 -2.41
CA GLN A 252 -5.33 3.99 -1.04
C GLN A 252 -5.96 2.60 -0.84
N PRO A 253 -6.04 2.11 0.40
CA PRO A 253 -6.71 0.85 0.70
C PRO A 253 -8.15 0.85 0.16
N PRO A 254 -8.59 -0.23 -0.51
CA PRO A 254 -9.92 -0.30 -1.10
C PRO A 254 -11.06 0.02 -0.12
N GLU A 255 -10.92 -0.41 1.14
CA GLU A 255 -11.91 -0.22 2.21
C GLU A 255 -12.06 1.25 2.59
N VAL A 256 -10.95 1.99 2.60
CA VAL A 256 -10.94 3.44 2.89
C VAL A 256 -11.72 4.19 1.81
N VAL A 257 -11.48 3.85 0.55
CA VAL A 257 -12.16 4.48 -0.59
C VAL A 257 -13.65 4.10 -0.65
N ASP A 258 -13.98 2.83 -0.41
CA ASP A 258 -15.37 2.36 -0.42
C ASP A 258 -16.19 3.00 0.70
N LYS A 259 -15.60 3.16 1.89
CA LYS A 259 -16.20 3.91 3.01
C LYS A 259 -16.43 5.37 2.64
N ALA A 260 -15.44 6.04 2.04
CA ALA A 260 -15.56 7.44 1.62
C ALA A 260 -16.67 7.65 0.57
N LEU A 261 -16.86 6.68 -0.34
CA LEU A 261 -17.91 6.73 -1.35
C LEU A 261 -19.31 6.39 -0.80
N GLY A 262 -19.40 5.86 0.42
CA GLY A 262 -20.65 5.39 1.03
C GLY A 262 -21.22 4.17 0.31
N LEU A 263 -20.37 3.35 -0.32
CA LEU A 263 -20.77 2.10 -0.94
C LEU A 263 -21.00 1.07 0.16
N LYS A 264 -22.22 0.54 0.29
CA LYS A 264 -22.52 -0.51 1.27
C LYS A 264 -21.56 -1.69 1.06
N SER A 265 -20.83 -2.08 2.11
CA SER A 265 -20.20 -3.39 2.15
C SER A 265 -21.32 -4.43 2.14
N HIS A 266 -21.22 -5.43 1.26
CA HIS A 266 -22.00 -6.64 1.45
C HIS A 266 -21.48 -7.29 2.74
N LEU A 267 -22.07 -6.93 3.88
CA LEU A 267 -21.98 -7.76 5.09
C LEU A 267 -22.42 -9.16 4.66
N LYS A 268 -21.48 -10.11 4.67
CA LYS A 268 -21.83 -11.53 4.64
C LYS A 268 -22.67 -11.76 5.89
N LEU A 269 -23.96 -12.00 5.70
CA LEU A 269 -24.82 -12.51 6.76
C LEU A 269 -24.15 -13.78 7.32
N PRO A 270 -24.04 -13.94 8.65
CA PRO A 270 -23.58 -15.19 9.21
C PRO A 270 -24.49 -16.30 8.69
N LEU A 271 -23.86 -17.33 8.11
CA LEU A 271 -24.55 -18.57 7.78
C LEU A 271 -25.08 -19.12 9.11
N ASN A 272 -26.40 -19.08 9.29
CA ASN A 272 -27.07 -19.83 10.34
C ASN A 272 -26.80 -21.31 10.06
N SER A 273 -25.94 -21.92 10.87
CA SER A 273 -25.84 -23.37 11.00
C SER A 273 -27.17 -23.87 11.57
N ARG A 274 -27.91 -24.64 10.76
CA ARG A 274 -28.95 -25.54 11.26
C ARG A 274 -28.31 -26.82 11.78
#